data_AF-A0A212LQG6-F1
#
_entry.id   AF-A0A212LQG6-F1
#
_cell.length_a   1.000
_cell.length_b   1.000
_cell.length_c   1.000
_cell.angle_alpha   90.00
_cell.angle_beta   90.00
_cell.angle_gamma   90.00
#
_symmetry.space_group_name_H-M   'P 1'
#
loop_
_entity.id
_entity.type
_entity.pdbx_description
1 polymer ?
#
loop_
_entity_poly.entity_id
_entity_poly.type
_entity_poly.pdbx_seq_one_letter_code
_entity_poly.pdbx_strand_id
1 'polypeptide(L)'
;MADRAYLERLTKDLVDQGKLVEAGWNGLRLAAIPLNTPAAQLEEMRAAFFAGAHHLFASLMCVFDEDEEPTDADLRKLDLIERELAGFIRDYEMKHVKTEGSA
;
A
#
# COMPACT_ATOMS: atom_id res chain seq x y z
N MET A 1 18.83 -13.86 3.11
CA MET A 1 18.32 -12.49 3.36
C MET A 1 17.88 -11.93 2.02
N ALA A 2 16.72 -11.26 1.96
CA ALA A 2 16.24 -10.71 0.70
C ALA A 2 17.14 -9.56 0.25
N ASP A 3 17.66 -9.65 -0.98
CA ASP A 3 18.39 -8.57 -1.64
C ASP A 3 17.39 -7.56 -2.22
N ARG A 4 17.71 -6.26 -2.15
CA ARG A 4 16.86 -5.17 -2.68
C ARG A 4 16.54 -5.39 -4.16
N ALA A 5 17.55 -5.74 -4.95
CA ALA A 5 17.39 -5.99 -6.38
C ALA A 5 16.47 -7.20 -6.66
N TYR A 6 16.44 -8.18 -5.76
CA TYR A 6 15.50 -9.30 -5.85
C TYR A 6 14.06 -8.85 -5.62
N LEU A 7 13.80 -8.03 -4.59
CA LEU A 7 12.46 -7.53 -4.29
C LEU A 7 11.93 -6.61 -5.39
N GLU A 8 12.78 -5.78 -6.01
CA GLU A 8 12.40 -4.93 -7.14
C GLU A 8 11.99 -5.76 -8.37
N ARG A 9 12.76 -6.80 -8.73
CA ARG A 9 12.39 -7.73 -9.80
C ARG A 9 11.09 -8.47 -9.50
N LEU A 10 10.97 -9.02 -8.29
CA LEU A 10 9.77 -9.73 -7.86
C LEU A 10 8.53 -8.83 -7.90
N THR A 11 8.66 -7.56 -7.52
CA THR A 11 7.57 -6.58 -7.60
C THR A 11 7.07 -6.43 -9.03
N LYS A 12 7.98 -6.30 -10.00
CA LYS A 12 7.62 -6.23 -11.42
C LYS A 12 6.88 -7.49 -11.89
N ASP A 13 7.43 -8.67 -11.62
CA ASP A 13 6.82 -9.94 -12.02
C ASP A 13 5.42 -10.13 -11.41
N LEU A 14 5.20 -9.66 -10.18
CA LEU A 14 3.90 -9.71 -9.51
C LEU A 14 2.89 -8.76 -10.15
N VAL A 15 3.30 -7.56 -10.55
CA VAL A 15 2.45 -6.63 -11.31
C VAL A 15 2.03 -7.26 -12.63
N ASP A 16 2.97 -7.86 -13.36
CA ASP A 16 2.70 -8.54 -14.63
C ASP A 16 1.74 -9.73 -14.47
N GLN A 17 1.66 -10.33 -13.27
CA GLN A 17 0.71 -11.39 -12.90
C GLN A 17 -0.64 -10.87 -12.35
N GLY A 18 -0.85 -9.55 -12.30
CA GLY A 18 -2.06 -8.95 -11.71
C GLY A 18 -2.10 -9.01 -10.17
N LYS A 19 -1.00 -9.35 -9.49
CA LYS A 19 -0.91 -9.44 -8.03
C LYS A 19 -0.50 -8.12 -7.39
N LEU A 20 -1.32 -7.08 -7.62
CA LEU A 20 -1.01 -5.70 -7.20
C LEU A 20 -0.84 -5.55 -5.68
N VAL A 21 -1.64 -6.26 -4.87
CA VAL A 21 -1.52 -6.20 -3.40
C VAL A 21 -0.21 -6.83 -2.93
N GLU A 22 0.21 -7.96 -3.52
CA GLU A 22 1.50 -8.58 -3.19
C GLU A 22 2.69 -7.71 -3.64
N ALA A 23 2.58 -7.09 -4.81
CA ALA A 23 3.56 -6.12 -5.28
C ALA A 23 3.65 -4.92 -4.31
N GLY A 24 2.51 -4.42 -3.82
CA GLY A 24 2.44 -3.37 -2.81
C GLY A 24 3.11 -3.76 -1.49
N TRP A 25 2.95 -5.01 -1.04
CA TRP A 25 3.68 -5.52 0.13
C TRP A 25 5.21 -5.46 -0.07
N ASN A 26 5.71 -5.85 -1.25
CA ASN A 26 7.14 -5.73 -1.55
C ASN A 26 7.60 -4.27 -1.59
N GLY A 27 6.77 -3.36 -2.12
CA GLY A 27 7.00 -1.92 -2.06
C GLY A 27 7.15 -1.43 -0.62
N LEU A 28 6.24 -1.82 0.28
CA LEU A 28 6.33 -1.51 1.71
C LEU A 28 7.61 -2.07 2.33
N ARG A 29 7.98 -3.33 2.01
CA ARG A 29 9.22 -3.94 2.50
C ARG A 29 10.45 -3.11 2.12
N LEU A 30 10.49 -2.63 0.88
CA LEU A 30 11.60 -1.84 0.36
C LEU A 30 11.65 -0.42 0.96
N ALA A 31 10.49 0.18 1.18
CA ALA A 31 10.40 1.57 1.63
C ALA A 31 10.63 1.74 3.14
N ALA A 32 10.13 0.81 3.96
CA ALA A 32 9.96 1.06 5.40
C ALA A 32 10.42 -0.07 6.32
N ILE A 33 10.72 -1.27 5.81
CA ILE A 33 11.05 -2.43 6.65
C ILE A 33 12.53 -2.79 6.54
N PRO A 34 13.30 -2.81 7.64
CA PRO A 34 14.69 -3.25 7.60
C PRO A 34 14.86 -4.63 6.95
N LEU A 35 15.89 -4.79 6.11
CA LEU A 35 16.12 -6.06 5.39
C LEU A 35 16.44 -7.24 6.32
N ASN A 36 16.91 -6.96 7.52
CA ASN A 36 17.23 -7.93 8.57
C ASN A 36 16.09 -8.15 9.58
N THR A 37 14.89 -7.61 9.33
CA THR A 37 13.71 -7.86 10.18
C THR A 37 13.45 -9.37 10.31
N PRO A 38 13.22 -9.89 11.53
CA PRO A 38 12.96 -11.32 11.76
C PRO A 38 11.75 -11.83 10.98
N ALA A 39 11.79 -13.11 10.60
CA ALA A 39 10.72 -13.74 9.81
C ALA A 39 9.34 -13.63 10.48
N ALA A 40 9.25 -13.87 11.79
CA ALA A 40 7.98 -13.76 12.53
C ALA A 40 7.36 -12.35 12.43
N GLN A 41 8.18 -11.31 12.59
CA GLN A 41 7.71 -9.93 12.44
C GLN A 41 7.30 -9.62 10.99
N LEU A 42 8.00 -10.17 9.99
CA LEU A 42 7.59 -10.02 8.59
C LEU A 42 6.25 -10.69 8.30
N GLU A 43 5.99 -11.86 8.88
CA GLU A 43 4.73 -12.58 8.73
C GLU A 43 3.57 -11.78 9.36
N GLU A 44 3.75 -11.27 10.57
CA GLU A 44 2.77 -10.43 11.26
C GLU A 44 2.47 -9.14 10.48
N MET A 45 3.51 -8.45 10.01
CA MET A 45 3.34 -7.22 9.22
C MET A 45 2.66 -7.51 7.88
N ARG A 46 3.00 -8.62 7.22
CA ARG A 46 2.33 -9.02 5.97
C ARG A 46 0.86 -9.34 6.22
N ALA A 47 0.54 -10.05 7.30
CA ALA A 47 -0.85 -10.34 7.67
C ALA A 47 -1.65 -9.05 7.90
N ALA A 48 -1.09 -8.09 8.65
CA ALA A 48 -1.72 -6.79 8.89
C ALA A 48 -1.93 -6.00 7.59
N PHE A 49 -0.94 -5.97 6.70
CA PHE A 49 -1.03 -5.29 5.41
C PHE A 49 -2.17 -5.86 4.54
N PHE A 50 -2.22 -7.20 4.39
CA PHE A 50 -3.26 -7.85 3.60
C PHE A 50 -4.66 -7.72 4.22
N ALA A 51 -4.78 -7.80 5.56
CA ALA A 51 -6.04 -7.57 6.24
C ALA A 51 -6.57 -6.15 6.01
N GLY A 52 -5.69 -5.13 6.10
CA GLY A 52 -6.03 -3.75 5.80
C GLY A 52 -6.44 -3.55 4.34
N ALA A 53 -5.68 -4.10 3.40
CA ALA A 53 -5.99 -4.03 1.98
C ALA A 53 -7.33 -4.71 1.65
N HIS A 54 -7.60 -5.88 2.22
CA HIS A 54 -8.87 -6.58 2.08
C HIS A 54 -10.04 -5.74 2.66
N HIS A 55 -9.87 -5.18 3.86
CA HIS A 55 -10.92 -4.35 4.47
C HIS A 55 -11.22 -3.10 3.64
N LEU A 56 -10.20 -2.41 3.14
CA LEU A 56 -10.38 -1.26 2.27
C LEU A 56 -11.10 -1.66 0.98
N PHE A 57 -10.63 -2.71 0.30
CA PHE A 57 -11.26 -3.21 -0.92
C PHE A 57 -12.72 -3.59 -0.70
N ALA A 58 -13.03 -4.34 0.36
CA ALA A 58 -14.42 -4.70 0.68
C ALA A 58 -15.29 -3.46 0.95
N SER A 59 -14.74 -2.45 1.63
CA SER A 59 -15.45 -1.17 1.88
C SER A 59 -15.72 -0.41 0.59
N LEU A 60 -14.80 -0.47 -0.37
CA LEU A 60 -14.96 0.11 -1.71
C LEU A 60 -15.96 -0.68 -2.56
N MET A 61 -15.99 -2.01 -2.47
CA MET A 61 -16.97 -2.82 -3.20
C MET A 61 -18.40 -2.56 -2.72
N CYS A 62 -18.62 -2.17 -1.46
CA CYS A 62 -19.95 -1.71 -1.02
C CYS A 62 -20.39 -0.37 -1.64
N VAL A 63 -19.48 0.36 -2.29
CA VAL A 63 -19.75 1.64 -2.96
C VAL A 63 -20.10 1.43 -4.44
N PHE A 64 -19.75 0.28 -5.02
CA PHE A 64 -20.02 -0.04 -6.42
C PHE A 64 -21.02 -1.20 -6.48
N ASP A 65 -22.28 -0.91 -6.77
CA ASP A 65 -23.23 -1.96 -7.16
C ASP A 65 -22.78 -2.54 -8.52
N GLU A 66 -22.71 -3.87 -8.63
CA GLU A 66 -22.01 -4.56 -9.74
C GLU A 66 -22.59 -4.27 -11.14
N ASP A 67 -23.82 -3.77 -11.22
CA ASP A 67 -24.57 -3.56 -12.46
C ASP A 67 -24.92 -2.09 -12.74
N GLU A 68 -24.41 -1.14 -11.94
CA GLU A 68 -24.70 0.29 -12.09
C GLU A 68 -23.43 1.15 -12.20
N GLU A 69 -23.49 2.20 -13.03
CA GLU A 69 -22.44 3.21 -13.06
C GLU A 69 -22.34 3.90 -11.68
N PRO A 70 -21.14 4.14 -11.14
CA PRO A 70 -20.97 4.78 -9.84
C PRO A 70 -21.69 6.13 -9.80
N THR A 71 -22.49 6.38 -8.76
CA THR A 71 -23.17 7.68 -8.62
C THR A 71 -22.18 8.78 -8.24
N ASP A 72 -22.57 10.05 -8.38
CA ASP A 72 -21.77 11.19 -7.87
C ASP A 72 -21.46 11.07 -6.37
N ALA A 73 -22.36 10.45 -5.60
CA ALA A 73 -22.13 10.19 -4.18
C ALA A 73 -21.05 9.15 -3.95
N ASP A 74 -20.96 8.14 -4.82
CA ASP A 74 -19.96 7.07 -4.77
C ASP A 74 -18.58 7.60 -5.16
N LEU A 75 -18.51 8.37 -6.25
CA LEU A 75 -17.29 9.07 -6.65
C LEU A 75 -16.79 10.02 -5.56
N ARG A 76 -17.69 10.72 -4.86
CA ARG A 76 -17.33 11.57 -3.72
C ARG A 76 -16.75 10.77 -2.55
N LYS A 77 -17.21 9.55 -2.27
CA LYS A 77 -16.61 8.68 -1.23
C LYS A 77 -15.18 8.28 -1.61
N LEU A 78 -14.92 7.96 -2.89
CA LEU A 78 -13.58 7.63 -3.38
C LEU A 78 -12.61 8.81 -3.23
N ASP A 79 -13.03 10.03 -3.59
CA ASP A 79 -12.24 11.25 -3.44
C ASP A 79 -11.92 11.55 -1.96
N LEU A 80 -12.85 11.27 -1.03
CA LEU A 80 -12.58 11.41 0.40
C LEU A 80 -11.51 10.42 0.89
N ILE A 81 -11.58 9.16 0.44
CA ILE A 81 -10.57 8.13 0.77
C ILE A 81 -9.21 8.51 0.21
N GLU A 82 -9.14 8.96 -1.05
CA GLU A 82 -7.90 9.40 -1.69
C GLU A 82 -7.25 10.54 -0.88
N ARG A 83 -8.03 11.56 -0.49
CA ARG A 83 -7.54 12.71 0.28
C ARG A 83 -7.03 12.30 1.66
N GLU A 84 -7.70 11.37 2.33
CA GLU A 84 -7.26 10.83 3.61
C GLU A 84 -5.90 10.14 3.47
N LEU A 85 -5.76 9.24 2.49
CA LEU A 85 -4.52 8.52 2.23
C LEU A 85 -3.37 9.45 1.79
N ALA A 86 -3.67 10.43 0.93
CA ALA A 86 -2.72 11.46 0.50
C ALA A 86 -2.30 12.41 1.66
N GLY A 87 -3.20 12.67 2.60
CA GLY A 87 -2.88 13.35 3.85
C GLY A 87 -1.91 12.54 4.70
N PHE A 88 -2.24 11.27 4.94
CA PHE A 88 -1.42 10.37 5.73
C PHE A 88 0.00 10.22 5.16
N ILE A 89 0.16 10.01 3.85
CA ILE A 89 1.50 9.79 3.27
C ILE A 89 2.38 11.05 3.37
N ARG A 90 1.80 12.25 3.16
CA ARG A 90 2.54 13.51 3.35
C ARG A 90 3.01 13.67 4.79
N ASP A 91 2.14 13.41 5.76
CA ASP A 91 2.48 13.48 7.18
C ASP A 91 3.54 12.47 7.57
N TYR A 92 3.46 11.26 7.00
CA TYR A 92 4.45 10.21 7.22
C TYR A 92 5.81 10.60 6.66
N GLU A 93 5.86 11.09 5.42
CA GLU A 93 7.09 11.56 4.77
C GLU A 93 7.75 12.68 5.57
N MET A 94 6.99 13.69 6.01
CA MET A 94 7.53 14.78 6.83
C MET A 94 8.14 14.29 8.16
N LYS A 95 7.61 13.23 8.76
CA LYS A 95 8.09 12.68 10.03
C LYS A 95 9.29 11.74 9.86
N HIS A 96 9.39 11.05 8.73
CA HIS A 96 10.30 9.90 8.58
C HIS A 96 11.33 10.04 7.46
N VAL A 97 11.11 10.91 6.47
CA VAL A 97 12.09 11.21 5.42
C VAL A 97 12.89 12.44 5.85
N LYS A 98 14.22 12.29 5.99
CA LYS A 98 15.12 13.41 6.30
C LYS A 98 15.00 14.46 5.20
N THR A 99 14.58 15.67 5.56
CA THR A 99 14.83 16.86 4.73
C THR A 99 16.35 17.03 4.64
N GLU A 100 16.91 16.87 3.44
CA GLU A 100 18.29 17.28 3.16
C GLU A 100 18.33 18.82 3.20
N GLY A 101 18.40 19.37 4.41
CA GLY A 101 18.55 20.80 4.65
C GLY A 101 19.98 21.23 4.32
N SER A 102 20.17 21.80 3.13
CA SER A 102 21.28 22.72 2.83
C SER A 102 20.92 24.09 3.42
N ALA A 103 21.34 24.34 4.66
CA ALA A 103 21.39 25.69 5.23
C ALA A 103 22.74 26.33 4.95
#